data_AF-A0A094BBC3-F1
#
_entry.id   AF-A0A094BBC3-F1
#
_cell.length_a   1.000
_cell.length_b   1.000
_cell.length_c   1.000
_cell.angle_alpha   90.00
_cell.angle_beta   90.00
_cell.angle_gamma   90.00
#
_symmetry.space_group_name_H-M   'P 1'
#
loop_
_entity.id
_entity.type
_entity.pdbx_description
1 polymer ?
#
loop_
_entity_poly.entity_id
_entity_poly.type
_entity_poly.pdbx_seq_one_letter_code
_entity_poly.pdbx_strand_id
1 'polypeptide(L)'
;MGVAKSPPKVANAKTAHRAPPKPVAQKISQNVALKTAEARAKRKAELATKVKQANDKLEELTKRDEVLKNKLKELRKNYDNGANPQFKEELDALKIEVDESGTKLMSCQTELRGTIEEKDEFDKMDVDTASLFVEEGDNGSGGPSSSSHPAQGEQQAP
;
A
#
# COMPACT_ATOMS: atom_id res chain seq x y z
N MET A 1 -81.40 -14.52 -25.63
CA MET A 1 -80.48 -13.55 -26.27
C MET A 1 -79.36 -13.28 -25.29
N GLY A 2 -78.14 -13.78 -25.57
CA GLY A 2 -76.98 -13.62 -24.69
C GLY A 2 -76.15 -12.42 -25.10
N VAL A 3 -75.83 -11.53 -24.17
CA VAL A 3 -74.94 -10.40 -24.40
C VAL A 3 -73.63 -10.69 -23.67
N ALA A 4 -72.71 -11.38 -24.35
CA ALA A 4 -71.33 -11.53 -23.87
C ALA A 4 -70.57 -10.23 -24.20
N LYS A 5 -70.23 -9.45 -23.17
CA LYS A 5 -69.29 -8.33 -23.30
C LYS A 5 -67.87 -8.86 -23.14
N SER A 6 -67.12 -8.87 -24.23
CA SER A 6 -65.70 -9.27 -24.27
C SER A 6 -64.83 -8.38 -23.37
N PRO A 7 -63.81 -8.93 -22.70
CA PRO A 7 -62.90 -8.16 -21.85
C PRO A 7 -61.95 -7.27 -22.68
N PRO A 8 -61.40 -6.19 -22.09
CA PRO A 8 -60.59 -5.22 -22.81
C PRO A 8 -59.27 -5.83 -23.29
N LYS A 9 -58.90 -5.48 -24.52
CA LYS A 9 -57.70 -5.91 -25.22
C LYS A 9 -56.47 -5.27 -24.55
N VAL A 10 -55.72 -6.04 -23.77
CA VAL A 10 -54.48 -5.59 -23.13
C VAL A 10 -53.45 -5.33 -24.24
N ALA A 11 -53.03 -4.08 -24.39
CA ALA A 11 -51.98 -3.72 -25.34
C ALA A 11 -50.65 -4.29 -24.84
N ASN A 12 -50.10 -5.26 -25.58
CA ASN A 12 -48.76 -5.78 -25.33
C ASN A 12 -47.74 -4.64 -25.53
N ALA A 13 -47.22 -4.10 -24.44
CA ALA A 13 -46.04 -3.24 -24.47
C ALA A 13 -44.88 -4.11 -24.98
N LYS A 14 -44.46 -3.83 -26.21
CA LYS A 14 -43.30 -4.46 -26.85
C LYS A 14 -42.07 -4.17 -25.99
N THR A 15 -41.67 -5.13 -25.16
CA THR A 15 -40.44 -5.06 -24.37
C THR A 15 -39.28 -4.95 -25.35
N ALA A 16 -38.76 -3.75 -25.53
CA ALA A 16 -37.54 -3.54 -26.29
C ALA A 16 -36.41 -4.20 -25.51
N HIS A 17 -35.95 -5.37 -25.98
CA HIS A 17 -34.70 -5.95 -25.53
C HIS A 17 -33.59 -4.95 -25.84
N ARG A 18 -33.21 -4.15 -24.84
CA ARG A 18 -32.06 -3.25 -24.93
C ARG A 18 -30.84 -4.17 -25.10
N ALA A 19 -30.17 -4.07 -26.24
CA ALA A 19 -28.90 -4.76 -26.46
C ALA A 19 -27.94 -4.45 -25.30
N PRO A 20 -27.12 -5.42 -24.86
CA PRO A 20 -26.16 -5.18 -23.79
C PRO A 20 -25.27 -3.99 -24.15
N PRO A 21 -24.92 -3.12 -23.18
CA PRO A 21 -24.10 -1.94 -23.45
C PRO A 21 -22.79 -2.37 -24.14
N LYS A 22 -22.44 -1.67 -25.23
CA LYS A 22 -21.23 -1.94 -26.04
C LYS A 22 -19.96 -1.91 -25.15
N PRO A 23 -18.92 -2.72 -25.46
CA PRO A 23 -17.71 -2.93 -24.64
C PRO A 23 -16.77 -1.71 -24.46
N VAL A 24 -17.20 -0.52 -24.90
CA VAL A 24 -16.40 0.71 -24.85
C VAL A 24 -16.23 1.21 -23.39
N ALA A 25 -17.27 1.10 -22.57
CA ALA A 25 -17.22 1.50 -21.16
C ALA A 25 -16.25 0.61 -20.34
N GLN A 26 -16.21 -0.69 -20.65
CA GLN A 26 -15.30 -1.65 -20.02
C GLN A 26 -13.83 -1.37 -20.37
N LYS A 27 -13.53 -1.05 -21.65
CA LYS A 27 -12.15 -0.71 -22.07
C LYS A 27 -11.63 0.58 -21.44
N ILE A 28 -12.49 1.59 -21.26
CA ILE A 28 -12.11 2.86 -20.61
C ILE A 28 -11.84 2.61 -19.12
N SER A 29 -12.71 1.86 -18.43
CA SER A 29 -12.54 1.52 -17.02
C SER A 29 -11.25 0.72 -16.75
N GLN A 30 -10.93 -0.26 -17.60
CA GLN A 30 -9.68 -1.03 -17.50
C GLN A 30 -8.42 -0.16 -17.72
N ASN A 31 -8.46 0.79 -18.67
CA ASN A 31 -7.32 1.68 -18.91
C ASN A 31 -7.05 2.62 -17.72
N VAL A 32 -8.11 3.09 -17.06
CA VAL A 32 -7.99 3.91 -15.85
C VAL A 32 -7.43 3.10 -14.70
N ALA A 33 -7.95 1.88 -14.47
CA ALA A 33 -7.45 0.99 -13.41
C ALA A 33 -5.95 0.65 -13.58
N LEU A 34 -5.51 0.36 -14.80
CA LEU A 34 -4.10 0.09 -15.09
C LEU A 34 -3.18 1.29 -14.80
N LYS A 35 -3.59 2.50 -15.22
CA LYS A 35 -2.83 3.73 -14.93
C LYS A 35 -2.76 4.03 -13.44
N THR A 36 -3.86 3.78 -12.72
CA THR A 36 -3.88 3.94 -11.26
C THR A 36 -2.95 2.93 -10.59
N ALA A 37 -2.95 1.66 -11.00
CA ALA A 37 -2.03 0.65 -10.48
C ALA A 37 -0.56 1.01 -10.74
N GLU A 38 -0.24 1.48 -11.95
CA GLU A 38 1.11 1.93 -12.31
C GLU A 38 1.58 3.10 -11.46
N ALA A 39 0.72 4.11 -11.27
CA ALA A 39 1.03 5.26 -10.41
C ALA A 39 1.28 4.83 -8.95
N ARG A 40 0.52 3.86 -8.45
CA ARG A 40 0.73 3.31 -7.10
C ARG A 40 2.05 2.55 -6.99
N ALA A 41 2.33 1.64 -7.92
CA ALA A 41 3.58 0.90 -7.96
C ALA A 41 4.80 1.84 -8.00
N LYS A 42 4.72 2.90 -8.81
CA LYS A 42 5.74 3.94 -8.87
C LYS A 42 5.94 4.63 -7.51
N ARG A 43 4.86 5.04 -6.85
CA ARG A 43 4.96 5.70 -5.54
C ARG A 43 5.52 4.78 -4.45
N LYS A 44 5.16 3.49 -4.44
CA LYS A 44 5.78 2.50 -3.52
C LYS A 44 7.28 2.37 -3.75
N ALA A 45 7.70 2.29 -5.01
CA ALA A 45 9.12 2.18 -5.35
C ALA A 45 9.90 3.44 -4.94
N GLU A 46 9.32 4.64 -5.12
CA GLU A 46 9.90 5.91 -4.68
C GLU A 46 10.07 5.96 -3.15
N LEU A 47 9.02 5.58 -2.39
CA LEU A 47 9.09 5.54 -0.92
C LEU A 47 10.11 4.52 -0.43
N ALA A 48 10.16 3.32 -1.00
CA ALA A 48 11.16 2.31 -0.65
C ALA A 48 12.59 2.81 -0.91
N THR A 49 12.80 3.53 -2.03
CA THR A 49 14.10 4.13 -2.36
C THR A 49 14.50 5.20 -1.34
N LYS A 50 13.57 6.09 -0.95
CA LYS A 50 13.80 7.11 0.07
C LYS A 50 14.16 6.50 1.43
N VAL A 51 13.43 5.47 1.87
CA VAL A 51 13.72 4.74 3.11
C VAL A 51 15.14 4.16 3.08
N LYS A 52 15.53 3.53 1.96
CA LYS A 52 16.88 2.98 1.81
C LYS A 52 17.96 4.08 1.90
N GLN A 53 17.80 5.17 1.16
CA GLN A 53 18.76 6.29 1.18
C GLN A 53 18.87 6.94 2.56
N ALA A 54 17.75 7.11 3.27
CA ALA A 54 17.74 7.63 4.63
C ALA A 54 18.44 6.71 5.62
N ASN A 55 18.26 5.38 5.50
CA ASN A 55 18.98 4.39 6.30
C ASN A 55 20.49 4.41 6.03
N ASP A 56 20.90 4.41 4.76
CA ASP A 56 22.32 4.43 4.38
C ASP A 56 23.01 5.69 4.96
N LYS A 57 22.34 6.85 4.87
CA LYS A 57 22.82 8.11 5.44
C LYS A 57 22.89 8.08 6.97
N LEU A 58 21.90 7.46 7.63
CA LEU A 58 21.87 7.31 9.08
C LEU A 58 23.04 6.43 9.56
N GLU A 59 23.34 5.35 8.85
CA GLU A 59 24.48 4.47 9.16
C GLU A 59 25.81 5.22 9.03
N GLU A 60 26.00 5.97 7.95
CA GLU A 60 27.20 6.78 7.74
C GLU A 60 27.39 7.81 8.87
N LEU A 61 26.34 8.56 9.22
CA LEU A 61 26.39 9.55 10.29
C LEU A 61 26.66 8.91 11.65
N THR A 62 26.08 7.73 11.92
CA THR A 62 26.32 6.99 13.17
C THR A 62 27.80 6.61 13.30
N LYS A 63 28.40 6.08 12.24
CA LYS A 63 29.84 5.74 12.23
C LYS A 63 30.72 6.98 12.42
N ARG A 64 30.37 8.09 11.77
CA ARG A 64 31.11 9.36 11.94
C ARG A 64 31.03 9.86 13.39
N ASP A 65 29.83 9.80 13.97
CA ASP A 65 29.59 10.23 15.34
C ASP A 65 30.40 9.41 16.37
N GLU A 66 30.49 8.10 16.19
CA GLU A 66 31.34 7.22 16.99
C GLU A 66 32.82 7.60 16.90
N VAL A 67 33.32 7.88 15.69
CA VAL A 67 34.70 8.32 15.48
C VAL A 67 34.97 9.65 16.21
N LEU A 68 34.06 10.62 16.11
CA LEU A 68 34.19 11.91 16.80
C LEU A 68 34.18 11.74 18.33
N LYS A 69 33.28 10.90 18.87
CA LYS A 69 33.24 10.57 20.30
C LYS A 69 34.52 9.90 20.79
N ASN A 70 35.08 8.99 20.00
CA ASN A 70 36.34 8.32 20.33
C ASN A 70 37.51 9.32 20.36
N LYS A 71 37.61 10.19 19.35
CA LYS A 71 38.61 11.28 19.33
C LYS A 71 38.47 12.20 20.53
N LEU A 72 37.23 12.57 20.90
CA LEU A 72 36.98 13.44 22.05
C LEU A 72 37.44 12.80 23.36
N LYS A 73 37.23 11.49 23.50
CA LYS A 73 37.68 10.72 24.66
C LYS A 73 39.21 10.65 24.76
N GLU A 74 39.91 10.46 23.63
CA GLU A 74 41.38 10.46 23.59
C GLU A 74 41.95 11.85 23.92
N LEU A 75 41.41 12.89 23.29
CA LEU A 75 41.86 14.26 23.49
C LEU A 75 41.66 14.72 24.94
N ARG A 76 40.55 14.33 25.57
CA ARG A 76 40.29 14.59 27.00
C ARG A 76 41.34 13.95 27.90
N LYS A 77 41.73 12.71 27.63
CA LYS A 77 42.82 12.04 28.38
C LYS A 77 44.16 12.77 28.22
N ASN A 78 44.45 13.26 27.02
CA ASN A 78 45.69 14.00 26.75
C ASN A 78 45.70 15.35 27.44
N TYR A 79 44.56 16.05 27.46
CA TYR A 79 44.40 17.31 28.18
C TYR A 79 44.60 17.15 29.70
N ASP A 80 44.02 16.10 30.29
CA ASP A 80 44.13 15.82 31.74
C ASP A 80 45.57 15.45 32.17
N ASN A 81 46.40 14.94 31.24
CA ASN A 81 47.79 14.53 31.49
C ASN A 81 48.84 15.64 31.32
N GLY A 82 48.42 16.86 30.97
CA GLY A 82 49.31 17.99 30.77
C GLY A 82 48.55 19.08 30.05
N ALA A 83 48.06 20.05 30.82
CA ALA A 83 47.20 21.14 30.34
C ALA A 83 47.97 22.07 29.38
N ASN A 84 48.10 21.64 28.12
CA ASN A 84 48.54 22.49 27.03
C ASN A 84 47.32 23.26 26.51
N PRO A 85 47.34 24.61 26.52
CA PRO A 85 46.26 25.44 25.99
C PRO A 85 45.79 25.05 24.58
N GLN A 86 46.69 24.49 23.77
CA GLN A 86 46.40 24.03 22.40
C GLN A 86 45.38 22.87 22.36
N PHE A 87 45.39 21.98 23.36
CA PHE A 87 44.39 20.91 23.48
C PHE A 87 43.03 21.41 23.94
N LYS A 88 42.95 22.61 24.54
CA LYS A 88 41.67 23.20 24.96
C LYS A 88 40.84 23.65 23.76
N GLU A 89 41.45 24.39 22.84
CA GLU A 89 40.78 24.85 21.62
C GLU A 89 40.33 23.68 20.74
N GLU A 90 41.19 22.67 20.56
CA GLU A 90 40.86 21.47 19.80
C GLU A 90 39.73 20.66 20.46
N LEU A 91 39.70 20.60 21.80
CA LEU A 91 38.67 19.90 22.56
C LEU A 91 37.32 20.64 22.52
N ASP A 92 37.33 21.97 22.54
CA ASP A 92 36.10 22.75 22.40
C ASP A 92 35.56 22.71 20.96
N ALA A 93 36.43 22.78 19.94
CA ALA A 93 36.03 22.58 18.54
C ALA A 93 35.42 21.19 18.31
N LEU A 94 36.02 20.14 18.88
CA LEU A 94 35.53 18.77 18.72
C LEU A 94 34.21 18.52 19.46
N LYS A 95 33.96 19.18 20.59
CA LYS A 95 32.64 19.15 21.24
C LYS A 95 31.56 19.74 20.35
N ILE A 96 31.82 20.91 19.75
CA ILE A 96 30.88 21.55 18.81
C ILE A 96 30.59 20.60 17.65
N GLU A 97 31.62 19.96 17.07
CA GLU A 97 31.42 19.00 15.98
C GLU A 97 30.59 17.77 16.40
N VAL A 98 30.77 17.26 17.62
CA VAL A 98 29.95 16.18 18.18
C VAL A 98 28.49 16.61 18.36
N ASP A 99 28.25 17.81 18.88
CA ASP A 99 26.89 18.33 19.11
C ASP A 99 26.15 18.57 17.77
N GLU A 100 26.84 19.11 16.78
CA GLU A 100 26.31 19.26 15.42
C GLU A 100 26.03 17.91 14.75
N SER A 101 26.95 16.94 14.91
CA SER A 101 26.79 15.56 14.44
C SER A 101 25.56 14.91 15.05
N GLY A 102 25.38 15.02 16.37
CA GLY A 102 24.20 14.53 17.08
C GLY A 102 22.90 15.17 16.59
N THR A 103 22.91 16.48 16.35
CA THR A 103 21.74 17.19 15.80
C THR A 103 21.37 16.69 14.40
N LYS A 104 22.36 16.49 13.53
CA LYS A 104 22.16 15.93 12.18
C LYS A 104 21.63 14.49 12.24
N LEU A 105 22.17 13.68 13.15
CA LEU A 105 21.72 12.31 13.38
C LEU A 105 20.24 12.26 13.79
N MET A 106 19.84 13.10 14.74
CA MET A 106 18.44 13.21 15.20
C MET A 106 17.49 13.64 14.08
N SER A 107 17.90 14.61 13.25
CA SER A 107 17.10 15.03 12.08
C SER A 107 16.92 13.86 11.12
N CYS A 108 17.99 13.13 10.81
CA CYS A 108 17.95 12.01 9.88
C CYS A 108 17.06 10.86 10.41
N GLN A 109 17.10 10.58 11.71
CA GLN A 109 16.20 9.60 12.34
C GLN A 109 14.73 10.04 12.26
N THR A 110 14.45 11.33 12.45
CA THR A 110 13.10 11.89 12.36
C THR A 110 12.57 11.80 10.92
N GLU A 111 13.38 12.17 9.93
CA GLU A 111 13.04 12.04 8.51
C GLU A 111 12.78 10.59 8.09
N LEU A 112 13.62 9.65 8.55
CA LEU A 112 13.44 8.23 8.30
C LEU A 112 12.11 7.73 8.88
N ARG A 113 11.80 8.10 10.13
CA ARG A 113 10.53 7.74 10.78
C ARG A 113 9.34 8.25 9.97
N GLY A 114 9.34 9.54 9.59
CA GLY A 114 8.26 10.11 8.79
C GLY A 114 8.11 9.44 7.41
N THR A 115 9.22 9.02 6.79
CA THR A 115 9.18 8.31 5.51
C THR A 115 8.60 6.89 5.66
N ILE A 116 8.92 6.20 6.76
CA ILE A 116 8.34 4.89 7.09
C ILE A 116 6.84 5.04 7.35
N GLU A 117 6.43 6.04 8.12
CA GLU A 117 5.01 6.34 8.38
C GLU A 117 4.26 6.65 7.07
N GLU A 118 4.82 7.49 6.18
CA GLU A 118 4.20 7.76 4.86
C GLU A 118 4.03 6.48 4.05
N LYS A 119 5.03 5.59 4.08
CA LYS A 119 4.97 4.30 3.39
C LYS A 119 3.86 3.41 3.97
N ASP A 120 3.79 3.29 5.29
CA ASP A 120 2.80 2.43 5.96
C ASP A 120 1.37 2.95 5.73
N GLU A 121 1.16 4.27 5.79
CA GLU A 121 -0.12 4.89 5.45
C GLU A 121 -0.49 4.67 3.98
N PHE A 122 0.46 4.81 3.07
CA PHE A 122 0.25 4.57 1.64
C PHE A 122 -0.13 3.11 1.37
N ASP A 123 0.56 2.16 2.00
CA ASP A 123 0.26 0.74 1.87
C ASP A 123 -1.12 0.39 2.45
N LYS A 124 -1.53 1.01 3.56
CA LYS A 124 -2.87 0.83 4.13
C LYS A 124 -3.98 1.32 3.20
N MET A 125 -3.84 2.53 2.64
CA MET A 125 -4.79 3.05 1.66
C MET A 125 -4.87 2.20 0.38
N ASP A 126 -3.77 1.59 -0.02
CA ASP A 126 -3.74 0.68 -1.18
C ASP A 126 -4.54 -0.60 -0.92
N VAL A 127 -4.48 -1.16 0.30
CA VAL A 127 -5.29 -2.33 0.70
C VAL A 127 -6.79 -1.99 0.74
N ASP A 128 -7.16 -0.84 1.29
CA ASP A 128 -8.55 -0.39 1.37
C ASP A 128 -9.14 -0.14 -0.03
N THR A 129 -8.35 0.46 -0.93
CA THR A 129 -8.77 0.66 -2.32
C THR A 129 -8.81 -0.62 -3.12
N ALA A 130 -7.92 -1.59 -2.89
CA ALA A 130 -7.99 -2.91 -3.53
C ALA A 130 -9.24 -3.70 -3.08
N SER A 131 -9.64 -3.55 -1.81
CA SER A 131 -10.83 -4.20 -1.25
C SER A 131 -12.13 -3.64 -1.85
N LEU A 132 -12.17 -2.34 -2.19
CA LEU A 132 -13.33 -1.70 -2.84
C LEU A 132 -13.66 -2.27 -4.23
N PHE A 133 -12.74 -2.96 -4.90
CA PHE A 133 -12.97 -3.58 -6.22
C PHE A 133 -13.27 -5.09 -6.14
N VAL A 134 -13.44 -5.66 -4.93
CA VAL A 134 -13.75 -7.09 -4.75
C VAL A 134 -15.25 -7.39 -4.63
N GLU A 135 -16.12 -6.38 -4.54
CA GLU A 135 -17.56 -6.61 -4.38
C GLU A 135 -18.37 -6.30 -5.65
N GLU A 136 -18.43 -7.24 -6.59
CA GLU A 136 -19.67 -7.67 -7.26
C GLU A 136 -19.38 -8.94 -8.09
N GLY A 137 -19.23 -10.06 -7.38
CA GLY A 137 -18.90 -11.34 -8.00
C GLY A 137 -19.47 -12.55 -7.28
N ASP A 138 -20.50 -12.41 -6.44
CA ASP A 138 -21.31 -13.55 -6.01
C ASP A 138 -22.66 -13.11 -5.42
N ASN A 139 -23.77 -13.39 -6.11
CA ASN A 139 -24.79 -14.33 -5.64
C ASN A 139 -26.07 -14.18 -6.50
N GLY A 140 -26.38 -15.23 -7.26
CA GLY A 140 -27.57 -15.31 -8.11
C GLY A 140 -27.80 -16.70 -8.68
N SER A 141 -27.65 -17.73 -7.82
CA SER A 141 -28.38 -19.02 -7.83
C SER A 141 -29.09 -19.43 -9.13
N GLY A 142 -28.56 -20.46 -9.81
CA GLY A 142 -29.27 -21.13 -10.90
C GLY A 142 -28.47 -22.20 -11.65
N GLY A 143 -28.20 -23.34 -11.00
CA GLY A 143 -27.73 -24.56 -11.68
C GLY A 143 -26.33 -25.00 -11.24
N PRO A 144 -26.20 -26.25 -10.79
CA PRO A 144 -26.32 -27.36 -11.72
C PRO A 144 -27.34 -28.38 -11.23
N SER A 145 -28.35 -28.69 -12.04
CA SER A 145 -29.09 -29.94 -11.90
C SER A 145 -29.09 -30.64 -13.24
N SER A 146 -28.12 -31.54 -13.37
CA SER A 146 -28.20 -32.71 -14.23
C SER A 146 -27.39 -33.79 -13.54
N SER A 147 -27.89 -34.24 -12.39
CA SER A 147 -27.43 -35.48 -11.78
C SER A 147 -27.90 -36.64 -12.65
N SER A 148 -26.95 -37.48 -13.00
CA SER A 148 -27.13 -38.73 -13.72
C SER A 148 -27.84 -39.74 -12.82
N HIS A 149 -28.83 -40.44 -13.38
CA HIS A 149 -29.48 -41.67 -12.92
C HIS A 149 -30.12 -41.72 -11.51
N PRO A 150 -31.43 -42.05 -11.43
CA PRO A 150 -31.94 -42.84 -10.33
C PRO A 150 -31.92 -44.33 -10.70
N ALA A 151 -31.20 -45.10 -9.89
CA ALA A 151 -31.43 -46.53 -9.72
C ALA A 151 -32.44 -46.71 -8.57
N GLN A 152 -33.65 -47.13 -8.89
CA GLN A 152 -34.62 -47.81 -8.02
C GLN A 152 -35.43 -48.70 -8.98
N GLY A 153 -35.57 -50.01 -8.81
CA GLY A 153 -35.82 -50.75 -7.58
C GLY A 153 -37.20 -51.40 -7.72
N GLU A 154 -37.20 -52.67 -8.17
CA GLU A 154 -38.18 -53.75 -7.91
C GLU A 154 -39.69 -53.53 -8.17
N GLN A 155 -40.29 -54.37 -9.04
CA GLN A 155 -41.37 -55.29 -8.63
C GLN A 155 -41.69 -56.39 -9.70
N GLN A 156 -41.61 -57.63 -9.19
CA GLN A 156 -42.22 -58.94 -9.53
C GLN A 156 -43.62 -58.88 -10.21
N ALA A 157 -44.23 -59.89 -10.86
CA ALA A 157 -44.17 -61.37 -10.97
C ALA A 157 -45.13 -61.75 -12.17
N PRO A 158 -45.55 -63.00 -12.47
CA PRO A 158 -45.22 -64.33 -11.95
C PRO A 158 -44.51 -65.27 -12.94
#